data_AF-A0A0C2D951-F1
#
_entry.id   AF-A0A0C2D951-F1
#
_cell.length_a   1.000
_cell.length_b   1.000
_cell.length_c   1.000
_cell.angle_alpha   90.00
_cell.angle_beta   90.00
_cell.angle_gamma   90.00
#
_symmetry.space_group_name_H-M   'P 1'
#
loop_
_entity.id
_entity.type
_entity.pdbx_description
1 polymer ?
#
loop_
_entity_poly.entity_id
_entity_poly.type
_entity_poly.pdbx_seq_one_letter_code
_entity_poly.pdbx_strand_id
1 'polypeptide(L)'
;MFCRAKNDNVGKKILQTLIEKRPKFAEYFGIQSDSLDLKTLNQSKEFHLQAHRIQNFLDTAVGSLGFCPISSVYDMAHRIGQIHFYRGVNFGADNWLVFKRVTVDQVTTGMTDCSVDPEQNGLTKLETEEKEKMAVANLTNPYSGESCLARLGWNKLMTVIVREMKRGFLEEAMRNCKEEDNNGMM
;
A
#
# COMPACT_ATOMS: atom_id res chain seq x y z
N MET A 1 -9.80 -11.61 4.38
CA MET A 1 -8.39 -11.42 3.95
C MET A 1 -7.95 -9.96 4.06
N PHE A 2 -8.62 -9.00 3.41
CA PHE A 2 -8.30 -7.57 3.57
C PHE A 2 -8.90 -6.92 4.83
N CYS A 3 -10.04 -7.42 5.33
CA CYS A 3 -10.65 -6.91 6.57
C CYS A 3 -9.72 -6.96 7.80
N ARG A 4 -8.70 -7.83 7.80
CA ARG A 4 -7.69 -7.90 8.89
C ARG A 4 -6.59 -6.85 8.70
N ALA A 5 -6.10 -6.63 7.49
CA ALA A 5 -5.12 -5.56 7.17
C ALA A 5 -5.68 -4.15 7.42
N LYS A 6 -7.01 -3.98 7.29
CA LYS A 6 -7.73 -2.74 7.61
C LYS A 6 -7.54 -2.27 9.05
N ASN A 7 -7.38 -3.19 10.00
CA ASN A 7 -7.23 -2.85 11.43
C ASN A 7 -5.79 -2.42 11.81
N ASP A 8 -4.86 -2.51 10.86
CA ASP A 8 -3.43 -2.48 11.12
C ASP A 8 -2.73 -1.19 10.67
N ASN A 9 -3.50 -0.14 10.35
CA ASN A 9 -3.00 1.10 9.74
C ASN A 9 -2.11 0.82 8.51
N VAL A 10 -2.50 -0.12 7.65
CA VAL A 10 -1.64 -0.57 6.54
C VAL A 10 -1.27 0.57 5.59
N GLY A 11 -2.17 1.53 5.36
CA GLY A 11 -1.84 2.75 4.60
C GLY A 11 -0.68 3.54 5.20
N LYS A 12 -0.59 3.61 6.53
CA LYS A 12 0.51 4.26 7.26
C LYS A 12 1.81 3.49 7.12
N LYS A 13 1.77 2.17 7.32
CA LYS A 13 2.93 1.27 7.14
C LYS A 13 3.49 1.36 5.71
N ILE A 14 2.60 1.39 4.71
CA ILE A 14 2.97 1.58 3.30
C ILE A 14 3.67 2.91 3.11
N LEU A 15 3.04 4.02 3.50
CA LEU A 15 3.58 5.36 3.26
C LEU A 15 4.92 5.57 3.98
N GLN A 16 5.02 5.12 5.22
CA GLN A 16 6.27 5.13 5.99
C GLN A 16 7.38 4.37 5.24
N THR A 17 7.12 3.11 4.87
CA THR A 17 8.10 2.27 4.16
C THR A 17 8.53 2.90 2.82
N LEU A 18 7.61 3.57 2.12
CA LEU A 18 7.93 4.26 0.87
C LEU A 18 8.90 5.42 1.10
N ILE A 19 8.65 6.25 2.10
CA ILE A 19 9.49 7.39 2.44
C ILE A 19 10.87 6.90 2.92
N GLU A 20 10.91 5.87 3.77
CA GLU A 20 12.17 5.27 4.24
C GLU A 20 13.02 4.73 3.07
N LYS A 21 12.40 4.02 2.12
CA LYS A 21 13.13 3.47 0.95
C LYS A 21 13.47 4.54 -0.08
N ARG A 22 12.63 5.55 -0.23
CA ARG A 22 12.68 6.57 -1.27
C ARG A 22 12.10 7.89 -0.73
N PRO A 23 12.92 8.74 -0.10
CA PRO A 23 12.48 10.00 0.54
C PRO A 23 11.65 10.92 -0.35
N LYS A 24 11.88 10.88 -1.68
CA LYS A 24 11.13 11.67 -2.68
C LYS A 24 9.62 11.41 -2.67
N PHE A 25 9.14 10.28 -2.13
CA PHE A 25 7.71 10.09 -1.92
C PHE A 25 7.09 11.13 -0.98
N ALA A 26 7.84 11.66 -0.01
CA ALA A 26 7.33 12.73 0.85
C ALA A 26 6.95 13.96 0.03
N GLU A 27 7.83 14.39 -0.89
CA GLU A 27 7.58 15.49 -1.82
C GLU A 27 6.36 15.23 -2.71
N TYR A 28 6.28 14.04 -3.32
CA TYR A 28 5.14 13.66 -4.15
C TYR A 28 3.80 13.67 -3.44
N PHE A 29 3.80 13.34 -2.15
CA PHE A 29 2.60 13.35 -1.31
C PHE A 29 2.36 14.72 -0.64
N GLY A 30 3.20 15.72 -0.92
CA GLY A 30 3.10 17.07 -0.34
C GLY A 30 3.38 17.11 1.16
N ILE A 31 4.15 16.16 1.68
CA ILE A 31 4.51 16.07 3.08
C ILE A 31 5.72 16.97 3.31
N GLN A 32 5.46 18.16 3.83
CA GLN A 32 6.48 19.12 4.20
C GLN A 32 6.94 18.83 5.62
N SER A 33 8.19 18.40 5.77
CA SER A 33 8.77 18.16 7.08
C SER A 33 10.27 18.38 7.06
N ASP A 34 10.77 19.03 8.11
CA ASP A 34 12.21 19.29 8.29
C ASP A 34 13.00 18.00 8.54
N SER A 35 12.30 16.93 8.96
CA SER A 35 12.88 15.61 9.18
C SER A 35 11.91 14.52 8.73
N LEU A 36 12.45 13.50 8.06
CA LEU A 36 11.70 12.32 7.62
C LEU A 36 11.82 11.16 8.61
N ASP A 37 12.25 11.43 9.84
CA ASP A 37 12.23 10.45 10.91
C ASP A 37 10.77 10.11 11.32
N LEU A 38 10.58 8.90 11.83
CA LEU A 38 9.27 8.36 12.15
C LEU A 38 8.51 9.22 13.17
N LYS A 39 9.20 9.83 14.15
CA LYS A 39 8.55 10.62 15.19
C LYS A 39 7.95 11.90 14.59
N THR A 40 8.70 12.54 13.70
CA THR A 40 8.25 13.76 13.01
C THR A 40 7.14 13.47 12.00
N LEU A 41 7.27 12.40 11.20
CA LEU A 41 6.20 11.98 10.27
C LEU A 41 4.89 11.67 11.02
N ASN A 42 4.99 11.06 12.20
CA ASN A 42 3.84 10.78 13.07
C ASN A 42 3.18 12.03 13.69
N GLN A 43 3.72 13.22 13.45
CA GLN A 43 3.10 14.49 13.84
C GLN A 43 2.54 15.26 12.63
N SER A 44 2.93 14.89 11.40
CA SER A 44 2.47 15.55 10.17
C SER A 44 1.02 15.18 9.84
N LYS A 45 0.16 16.20 9.64
CA LYS A 45 -1.24 16.01 9.22
C LYS A 45 -1.32 15.46 7.80
N GLU A 46 -0.43 15.94 6.92
CA GLU A 46 -0.31 15.55 5.53
C GLU A 46 0.05 14.06 5.43
N PHE A 47 1.00 13.60 6.26
CA PHE A 47 1.35 12.17 6.32
C PHE A 47 0.13 11.30 6.68
N HIS A 48 -0.64 11.67 7.71
CA HIS A 48 -1.85 10.91 8.09
C HIS A 48 -2.92 10.95 7.00
N LEU A 49 -3.15 12.11 6.38
CA LEU A 49 -4.12 12.26 5.31
C LEU A 49 -3.78 11.37 4.11
N GLN A 50 -2.51 11.34 3.72
CA GLN A 50 -2.07 10.56 2.57
C GLN A 50 -2.05 9.06 2.87
N ALA A 51 -1.65 8.66 4.08
CA ALA A 51 -1.79 7.28 4.56
C ALA A 51 -3.25 6.81 4.52
N HIS A 52 -4.18 7.66 4.97
CA HIS A 52 -5.61 7.37 4.94
C HIS A 52 -6.15 7.27 3.50
N ARG A 53 -5.71 8.12 2.58
CA ARG A 53 -6.08 8.03 1.15
C ARG A 53 -5.62 6.72 0.53
N ILE A 54 -4.39 6.27 0.82
CA ILE A 54 -3.88 4.98 0.38
C ILE A 54 -4.74 3.85 0.95
N GLN A 55 -5.02 3.88 2.26
CA GLN A 55 -5.89 2.90 2.92
C GLN A 55 -7.26 2.82 2.25
N ASN A 56 -7.95 3.95 2.11
CA ASN A 56 -9.29 4.01 1.54
C ASN A 56 -9.34 3.53 0.09
N PHE A 57 -8.34 3.87 -0.70
CA PHE A 57 -8.25 3.35 -2.06
C PHE A 57 -8.18 1.82 -2.07
N LEU A 58 -7.33 1.21 -1.22
CA LEU A 58 -7.21 -0.24 -1.12
C LEU A 58 -8.50 -0.88 -0.58
N ASP A 59 -9.13 -0.25 0.42
CA ASP A 59 -10.42 -0.64 0.97
C ASP A 59 -11.50 -0.69 -0.10
N THR A 60 -11.62 0.36 -0.90
CA THR A 60 -12.59 0.42 -2.00
C THR A 60 -12.25 -0.61 -3.06
N ALA A 61 -10.98 -0.70 -3.48
CA ALA A 61 -10.57 -1.64 -4.52
C ALA A 61 -10.91 -3.08 -4.14
N VAL A 62 -10.55 -3.53 -2.93
CA VAL A 62 -10.84 -4.90 -2.49
C VAL A 62 -12.31 -5.10 -2.12
N GLY A 63 -12.94 -4.15 -1.45
CA GLY A 63 -14.35 -4.24 -1.05
C GLY A 63 -15.30 -4.32 -2.25
N SER A 64 -14.86 -3.82 -3.41
CA SER A 64 -15.62 -3.88 -4.66
C SER A 64 -15.50 -5.23 -5.40
N LEU A 65 -14.50 -6.05 -5.08
CA LEU A 65 -14.27 -7.35 -5.72
C LEU A 65 -15.42 -8.31 -5.42
N GLY A 66 -15.99 -8.90 -6.47
CA GLY A 66 -17.12 -9.84 -6.36
C GLY A 66 -18.49 -9.17 -6.23
N PHE A 67 -18.55 -7.85 -6.05
CA PHE A 67 -19.80 -7.08 -5.97
C PHE A 67 -20.03 -6.15 -7.16
N CYS A 68 -18.96 -5.68 -7.80
CA CYS A 68 -19.03 -4.89 -9.02
C CYS A 68 -18.05 -5.41 -10.08
N PRO A 69 -18.22 -5.01 -11.36
CA PRO A 69 -17.25 -5.33 -12.40
C PRO A 69 -15.85 -4.84 -12.02
N ILE A 70 -14.84 -5.67 -12.24
CA ILE A 70 -13.45 -5.31 -11.94
C ILE A 70 -12.98 -4.06 -12.70
N SER A 71 -13.60 -3.75 -13.84
CA SER A 71 -13.36 -2.52 -14.60
C SER A 71 -13.60 -1.26 -13.77
N SER A 72 -14.52 -1.26 -12.80
CA SER A 72 -14.76 -0.12 -11.92
C SER A 72 -13.50 0.25 -11.10
N VAL A 73 -12.72 -0.74 -10.67
CA VAL A 73 -11.44 -0.52 -9.99
C VAL A 73 -10.41 0.05 -10.96
N TYR A 74 -10.45 -0.40 -12.21
CA TYR A 74 -9.52 0.06 -13.25
C TYR A 74 -9.80 1.51 -13.63
N ASP A 75 -11.06 1.88 -13.79
CA ASP A 75 -11.48 3.26 -14.08
C ASP A 75 -11.13 4.19 -12.92
N MET A 76 -11.32 3.75 -11.68
CA MET A 76 -10.90 4.50 -10.50
C MET A 76 -9.36 4.70 -10.48
N ALA A 77 -8.58 3.65 -10.74
CA ALA A 77 -7.13 3.73 -10.81
C ALA A 77 -6.65 4.66 -11.94
N HIS A 78 -7.28 4.57 -13.12
CA HIS A 78 -7.04 5.45 -14.26
C HIS A 78 -7.31 6.92 -13.92
N ARG A 79 -8.46 7.21 -13.28
CA ARG A 79 -8.81 8.55 -12.82
C ARG A 79 -7.80 9.11 -11.81
N ILE A 80 -7.32 8.28 -10.90
CA ILE A 80 -6.26 8.68 -9.96
C ILE A 80 -4.98 9.05 -10.72
N GLY A 81 -4.63 8.31 -11.78
CA GLY A 81 -3.52 8.65 -12.67
C GLY A 81 -3.63 10.04 -13.28
N GLN A 82 -4.80 10.39 -13.81
CA GLN A 82 -5.08 11.74 -14.33
C GLN A 82 -4.93 12.81 -13.25
N ILE A 83 -5.44 12.55 -12.04
CA ILE A 83 -5.30 13.48 -10.91
C ILE A 83 -3.82 13.69 -10.55
N HIS A 84 -2.99 12.64 -10.60
CA HIS A 84 -1.55 12.74 -10.34
C HIS A 84 -0.84 13.63 -11.37
N PHE A 85 -1.25 13.59 -12.64
CA PHE A 85 -0.76 14.49 -13.68
C PHE A 85 -1.01 15.96 -13.31
N TYR A 86 -2.27 16.32 -13.05
CA TYR A 86 -2.64 17.70 -12.69
C TYR A 86 -2.04 18.19 -11.37
N ARG A 87 -1.66 17.26 -10.48
CA ARG A 87 -1.00 17.58 -9.21
C ARG A 87 0.53 17.67 -9.33
N GLY A 88 1.09 17.49 -10.53
CA GLY A 88 2.54 17.52 -10.76
C GLY A 88 3.29 16.32 -10.16
N VAL A 89 2.58 15.24 -9.83
CA VAL A 89 3.19 14.05 -9.20
C VAL A 89 3.77 13.15 -10.29
N ASN A 90 5.03 13.37 -10.65
CA ASN A 90 5.69 12.63 -11.71
C ASN A 90 6.52 11.45 -11.17
N PHE A 91 5.88 10.27 -11.12
CA PHE A 91 6.59 9.04 -10.78
C PHE A 91 7.34 8.48 -12.00
N GLY A 92 8.67 8.45 -11.90
CA GLY A 92 9.47 7.58 -12.77
C GLY A 92 9.05 6.11 -12.67
N ALA A 93 9.36 5.31 -13.68
CA ALA A 93 8.97 3.89 -13.78
C ALA A 93 9.28 3.10 -12.49
N ASP A 94 10.45 3.35 -11.89
CA ASP A 94 10.92 2.70 -10.67
C ASP A 94 10.06 3.02 -9.45
N ASN A 95 9.56 4.25 -9.32
CA ASN A 95 8.73 4.65 -8.18
C ASN A 95 7.40 3.90 -8.19
N TRP A 96 6.80 3.68 -9.36
CA TRP A 96 5.60 2.85 -9.50
C TRP A 96 5.83 1.39 -9.07
N LEU A 97 6.99 0.83 -9.40
CA LEU A 97 7.34 -0.54 -9.03
C LEU A 97 7.63 -0.65 -7.53
N VAL A 98 8.28 0.35 -6.95
CA VAL A 98 8.51 0.46 -5.50
C VAL A 98 7.18 0.56 -4.76
N PHE A 99 6.26 1.41 -5.22
CA PHE A 99 4.90 1.52 -4.67
C PHE A 99 4.20 0.17 -4.66
N LYS A 100 4.09 -0.48 -5.83
CA LYS A 100 3.50 -1.82 -5.96
C LYS A 100 4.12 -2.81 -4.98
N ARG A 101 5.46 -2.91 -4.96
CA ARG A 101 6.18 -3.89 -4.15
C ARG A 101 5.89 -3.67 -2.67
N VAL A 102 6.04 -2.44 -2.19
CA VAL A 102 5.78 -2.10 -0.78
C VAL A 102 4.32 -2.37 -0.41
N THR A 103 3.35 -2.00 -1.25
CA THR A 103 1.95 -2.31 -0.98
C THR A 103 1.72 -3.80 -0.83
N VAL A 104 2.20 -4.62 -1.78
CA VAL A 104 2.05 -6.07 -1.73
C VAL A 104 2.72 -6.67 -0.50
N ASP A 105 3.93 -6.24 -0.17
CA ASP A 105 4.63 -6.71 1.01
C ASP A 105 3.80 -6.37 2.27
N GLN A 106 3.45 -5.10 2.48
CA GLN A 106 2.76 -4.65 3.69
C GLN A 106 1.37 -5.27 3.88
N VAL A 107 0.60 -5.51 2.81
CA VAL A 107 -0.73 -6.15 2.93
C VAL A 107 -0.66 -7.67 3.14
N THR A 108 0.51 -8.29 2.95
CA THR A 108 0.71 -9.75 3.11
C THR A 108 1.53 -10.13 4.33
N THR A 109 2.31 -9.21 4.92
CA THR A 109 3.17 -9.47 6.09
C THR A 109 2.42 -9.88 7.37
N GLY A 110 1.10 -9.69 7.48
CA GLY A 110 0.29 -10.12 8.64
C GLY A 110 -0.41 -11.48 8.49
N MET A 111 -0.13 -12.26 7.45
CA MET A 111 -0.83 -13.53 7.19
C MET A 111 -0.24 -14.74 7.93
N THR A 112 0.91 -14.61 8.60
CA THR A 112 1.63 -15.72 9.25
C THR A 112 1.35 -15.93 10.74
N ASP A 113 0.64 -15.01 11.41
CA ASP A 113 0.47 -15.04 12.88
C ASP A 113 -0.88 -15.63 13.34
N CYS A 114 -1.50 -16.51 12.56
CA CYS A 114 -2.76 -17.15 12.96
C CYS A 114 -2.73 -18.65 12.71
N SER A 115 -2.19 -19.38 13.67
CA SER A 115 -2.67 -20.72 13.98
C SER A 115 -2.65 -20.91 15.49
N VAL A 116 -3.82 -21.28 16.00
CA VAL A 116 -4.18 -21.69 17.37
C VAL A 116 -4.34 -20.54 18.38
N ASP A 117 -5.56 -20.00 18.48
CA ASP A 117 -6.12 -19.65 19.79
C ASP A 117 -6.34 -20.97 20.54
N PRO A 118 -5.70 -21.25 21.69
CA PRO A 118 -6.23 -22.20 22.63
C PRO A 118 -7.33 -21.49 23.43
N GLU A 119 -8.51 -22.10 23.35
CA GLU A 119 -9.72 -21.78 24.09
C GLU A 119 -9.47 -21.16 25.48
N GLN A 120 -10.20 -20.07 25.75
CA GLN A 120 -10.54 -19.64 27.10
C GLN A 120 -11.11 -20.82 27.89
N ASN A 121 -10.37 -21.29 28.90
CA ASN A 121 -10.98 -21.91 30.07
C ASN A 121 -10.11 -21.67 31.33
N GLY A 122 -10.69 -20.92 32.26
CA GLY A 122 -10.57 -21.03 33.73
C GLY A 122 -9.20 -21.22 34.41
N LEU A 123 -8.73 -20.15 35.07
CA LEU A 123 -8.38 -20.11 36.51
C LEU A 123 -7.42 -21.17 37.09
N THR A 124 -6.14 -20.81 37.34
CA THR A 124 -5.46 -20.73 38.67
C THR A 124 -3.91 -20.79 38.57
N LYS A 125 -3.26 -19.79 39.19
CA LYS A 125 -2.16 -19.85 40.17
C LYS A 125 -0.81 -20.57 39.87
N LEU A 126 0.26 -19.79 40.12
CA LEU A 126 1.63 -20.09 40.60
C LEU A 126 2.75 -20.51 39.62
N GLU A 127 3.80 -19.68 39.62
CA GLU A 127 5.26 -19.95 39.65
C GLU A 127 5.82 -21.18 38.93
N THR A 128 6.84 -20.99 38.08
CA THR A 128 8.23 -21.47 38.30
C THR A 128 9.07 -21.25 37.03
N GLU A 129 10.27 -20.72 37.23
CA GLU A 129 11.36 -20.56 36.27
C GLU A 129 11.73 -21.91 35.63
N GLU A 130 12.05 -21.91 34.33
CA GLU A 130 12.88 -22.87 33.58
C GLU A 130 12.33 -23.07 32.16
N LYS A 131 12.84 -22.29 31.19
CA LYS A 131 13.03 -22.70 29.79
C LYS A 131 13.81 -21.67 28.98
N GLU A 132 14.98 -21.28 29.50
CA GLU A 132 16.08 -20.94 28.59
C GLU A 132 16.56 -22.25 27.94
N LYS A 133 16.18 -22.46 26.68
CA LYS A 133 16.79 -23.33 25.64
C LYS A 133 15.71 -23.85 24.69
N MET A 134 15.16 -22.99 23.84
CA MET A 134 14.65 -23.36 22.49
C MET A 134 14.18 -22.15 21.66
N ALA A 135 14.69 -20.93 21.92
CA ALA A 135 14.31 -19.73 21.17
C ALA A 135 15.16 -19.50 19.91
N VAL A 136 15.62 -20.56 19.23
CA VAL A 136 16.41 -20.45 18.00
C VAL A 136 15.99 -21.54 17.00
N ALA A 137 14.74 -21.48 16.52
CA ALA A 137 14.31 -22.10 15.25
C ALA A 137 12.81 -21.85 14.98
N ASN A 138 12.36 -20.59 14.98
CA ASN A 138 11.13 -20.24 14.26
C ASN A 138 11.49 -19.18 13.22
N LEU A 139 12.29 -19.61 12.24
CA LEU A 139 12.35 -18.96 10.93
C LEU A 139 11.01 -19.27 10.26
N THR A 140 10.02 -18.41 10.53
CA THR A 140 8.69 -18.40 9.94
C THR A 140 8.84 -18.44 8.43
N ASN A 141 8.53 -19.59 7.80
CA ASN A 141 8.72 -19.78 6.38
C ASN A 141 7.75 -18.86 5.60
N PRO A 142 8.23 -17.85 4.86
CA PRO A 142 7.36 -16.94 4.10
C PRO A 142 6.66 -17.61 2.90
N TYR A 143 6.89 -18.90 2.67
CA TYR A 143 6.35 -19.70 1.57
C TYR A 143 5.26 -20.71 1.99
N SER A 144 4.45 -20.43 3.02
CA SER A 144 3.22 -21.21 3.22
C SER A 144 2.27 -21.01 2.02
N GLY A 145 1.60 -22.08 1.57
CA GLY A 145 0.82 -22.08 0.32
C GLY A 145 -0.32 -21.04 0.26
N GLU A 146 -0.94 -20.71 1.39
CA GLU A 146 -1.98 -19.66 1.44
C GLU A 146 -1.39 -18.25 1.39
N SER A 147 -0.23 -18.03 2.01
CA SER A 147 0.54 -16.78 1.92
C SER A 147 0.99 -16.53 0.46
N CYS A 148 1.38 -17.59 -0.26
CA CYS A 148 1.83 -17.46 -1.65
C CYS A 148 0.68 -17.11 -2.61
N LEU A 149 -0.51 -17.69 -2.43
CA LEU A 149 -1.68 -17.38 -3.25
C LEU A 149 -2.19 -15.95 -3.01
N ALA A 150 -2.22 -15.52 -1.76
CA ALA A 150 -2.58 -14.15 -1.41
C ALA A 150 -1.62 -13.14 -2.03
N ARG A 151 -0.32 -13.37 -1.87
CA ARG A 151 0.74 -12.55 -2.46
C ARG A 151 0.65 -12.53 -3.98
N LEU A 152 0.31 -13.64 -4.63
CA LEU A 152 0.08 -13.70 -6.06
C LEU A 152 -1.15 -12.87 -6.48
N GLY A 153 -2.27 -12.99 -5.75
CA GLY A 153 -3.49 -12.22 -5.98
C GLY A 153 -3.25 -10.71 -5.87
N TRP A 154 -2.61 -10.27 -4.79
CA TRP A 154 -2.21 -8.88 -4.57
C TRP A 154 -1.24 -8.38 -5.64
N ASN A 155 -0.26 -9.20 -6.04
CA ASN A 155 0.63 -8.85 -7.14
C ASN A 155 -0.12 -8.60 -8.44
N LYS A 156 -1.07 -9.48 -8.80
CA LYS A 156 -1.88 -9.33 -10.02
C LYS A 156 -2.73 -8.05 -9.94
N LEU A 157 -3.45 -7.85 -8.85
CA LEU A 157 -4.29 -6.67 -8.64
C LEU A 157 -3.47 -5.37 -8.74
N MET A 158 -2.38 -5.26 -7.96
CA MET A 158 -1.56 -4.05 -7.95
C MET A 158 -0.82 -3.82 -9.27
N THR A 159 -0.51 -4.87 -10.04
CA THR A 159 0.04 -4.72 -11.40
C THR A 159 -0.93 -3.99 -12.30
N VAL A 160 -2.21 -4.38 -12.27
CA VAL A 160 -3.23 -3.74 -13.09
C VAL A 160 -3.48 -2.32 -12.60
N ILE A 161 -3.65 -2.10 -11.29
CA ILE A 161 -3.82 -0.75 -10.73
C ILE A 161 -2.72 0.21 -11.20
N VAL A 162 -1.45 -0.17 -11.06
CA VAL A 162 -0.33 0.66 -11.50
C VAL A 162 -0.35 0.90 -13.01
N ARG A 163 -0.72 -0.11 -13.82
CA ARG A 163 -0.85 0.05 -15.27
C ARG A 163 -1.93 1.07 -15.63
N GLU A 164 -3.11 0.99 -15.01
CA GLU A 164 -4.22 1.91 -15.28
C GLU A 164 -3.90 3.33 -14.81
N MET A 165 -3.27 3.50 -13.63
CA MET A 165 -2.76 4.79 -13.17
C MET A 165 -1.77 5.41 -14.16
N LYS A 166 -0.79 4.62 -14.63
CA LYS A 166 0.17 5.07 -15.65
C LYS A 166 -0.53 5.46 -16.95
N ARG A 167 -1.50 4.67 -17.40
CA ARG A 167 -2.28 4.98 -18.60
C ARG A 167 -2.99 6.32 -18.46
N GLY A 168 -3.72 6.54 -17.36
CA GLY A 168 -4.44 7.78 -17.12
C GLY A 168 -3.53 9.00 -17.02
N PHE A 169 -2.35 8.86 -16.41
CA PHE A 169 -1.36 9.92 -16.36
C PHE A 169 -0.84 10.28 -17.77
N LEU A 170 -0.44 9.29 -18.56
CA LEU A 170 0.15 9.51 -19.89
C LEU A 170 -0.85 10.05 -20.90
N GLU A 171 -2.11 9.57 -20.87
CA GLU A 171 -3.18 10.10 -21.73
C GLU A 171 -3.42 11.58 -21.47
N GLU A 172 -3.36 12.01 -20.21
CA GLU A 172 -3.56 13.41 -19.85
C GLU A 172 -2.38 14.29 -20.28
N ALA A 173 -1.15 13.79 -20.11
CA ALA A 173 0.05 14.45 -20.64
C ALA A 173 -0.03 14.63 -22.16
N MET A 174 -0.40 13.58 -22.90
CA MET A 174 -0.55 13.64 -24.35
C MET A 174 -1.66 14.58 -24.82
N ARG A 175 -2.76 14.66 -24.08
CA ARG A 175 -3.85 15.60 -24.40
C ARG A 175 -3.39 17.04 -24.27
N ASN A 176 -2.68 17.38 -23.19
CA ASN A 176 -2.20 18.73 -22.94
C ASN A 176 -1.13 19.16 -23.96
N CYS A 177 -0.22 18.28 -24.38
CA CYS A 177 0.73 18.61 -25.46
C CYS A 177 0.03 18.93 -26.80
N LYS A 178 -1.04 18.19 -27.14
CA LYS A 178 -1.81 18.44 -28.37
C LYS A 178 -2.61 19.74 -28.32
N GLU A 179 -3.09 20.13 -27.15
CA GLU A 179 -3.78 21.40 -26.95
C GLU A 179 -2.82 22.59 -27.08
N GLU A 180 -1.58 22.46 -26.62
CA GLU A 180 -0.51 23.45 -26.81
C GLU A 180 -0.15 23.63 -28.29
N ASP A 181 0.01 22.53 -29.04
CA ASP A 181 0.30 22.57 -30.48
C ASP A 181 -0.80 23.27 -31.29
N ASN A 182 -2.08 23.05 -30.93
CA ASN A 182 -3.22 23.67 -31.60
C ASN A 182 -3.38 25.16 -31.25
N ASN A 183 -3.07 25.57 -30.02
CA ASN A 183 -3.13 26.98 -29.60
C ASN A 183 -1.92 27.78 -30.10
N GLY A 184 -0.81 27.14 -30.45
CA GLY A 184 0.36 27.79 -31.06
C GLY A 184 0.22 28.07 -32.57
N MET A 185 -0.85 27.59 -33.20
CA MET A 185 -1.15 27.83 -34.63
C MET A 185 -2.29 28.84 -34.88
N MET A 186 -2.81 29.49 -33.83
CA MET A 186 -3.70 30.66 -33.94
C MET A 186 -2.96 31.94 -33.58
#